data_AF-A0A3D1AKL2-F1
#
_entry.id   AF-A0A3D1AKL2-F1
#
_cell.length_a   1.000
_cell.length_b   1.000
_cell.length_c   1.000
_cell.angle_alpha   90.00
_cell.angle_beta   90.00
_cell.angle_gamma   90.00
#
_symmetry.space_group_name_H-M   'P 1'
#
loop_
_entity.id
_entity.type
_entity.pdbx_description
1 polymer ?
#
loop_
_entity_poly.entity_id
_entity_poly.type
_entity_poly.pdbx_seq_one_letter_code
_entity_poly.pdbx_strand_id
1 'polypeptide(L)'
;MGVINFGENIMSKKFWRQGEPFVWATGLALSLILFLTLLLIYVVTANGISVFWPKPVALATLSDGQRLIGEIVQEETIPGTENKRLQFKIGNRDLYGLDFKWVESANIVSLAFPKEIQVLERQEYGNFYGFLHELEVKSIAPPASGSNSLVLTIAALDERKNEMHLLGKKIAN
;
A
#
# COMPACT_ATOMS: atom_id res chain seq x y z
N MET A 1 -49.79 59.74 -23.20
CA MET A 1 -50.55 58.47 -23.32
C MET A 1 -49.54 57.37 -23.54
N GLY A 2 -49.44 56.41 -22.62
CA GLY A 2 -48.25 55.56 -22.43
C GLY A 2 -47.99 54.55 -23.55
N VAL A 3 -46.71 54.41 -23.90
CA VAL A 3 -46.20 53.30 -24.73
C VAL A 3 -46.07 52.09 -23.82
N ILE A 4 -46.92 51.09 -24.06
CA ILE A 4 -47.06 49.91 -23.21
C ILE A 4 -45.95 48.92 -23.60
N ASN A 5 -44.99 48.70 -22.70
CA ASN A 5 -43.97 47.65 -22.80
C ASN A 5 -44.62 46.26 -22.74
N PHE A 6 -45.20 45.79 -23.85
CA PHE A 6 -45.86 44.48 -23.93
C PHE A 6 -44.89 43.35 -24.29
N GLY A 7 -43.70 43.65 -24.82
CA GLY A 7 -42.75 42.67 -25.38
C GLY A 7 -41.88 41.89 -24.39
N GLU A 8 -41.44 42.50 -23.28
CA GLU A 8 -40.56 41.84 -22.30
C GLU A 8 -41.29 40.73 -21.51
N ASN A 9 -42.57 40.93 -21.19
CA ASN A 9 -43.34 39.99 -20.37
C ASN A 9 -43.71 38.68 -21.09
N ILE A 10 -43.67 38.66 -22.43
CA ILE A 10 -44.04 37.50 -23.24
C ILE A 10 -42.86 36.53 -23.38
N MET A 11 -41.64 37.04 -23.55
CA MET A 11 -40.43 36.20 -23.60
C MET A 11 -40.14 35.54 -22.25
N SER A 12 -40.25 36.27 -21.14
CA SER A 12 -40.03 35.70 -19.80
C SER A 12 -41.05 34.62 -19.45
N LYS A 13 -42.33 34.81 -19.79
CA LYS A 13 -43.37 33.79 -19.62
C LYS A 13 -43.11 32.55 -20.49
N LYS A 14 -42.49 32.69 -21.66
CA LYS A 14 -42.16 31.57 -22.55
C LYS A 14 -41.02 30.72 -21.99
N PHE A 15 -39.96 31.35 -21.50
CA PHE A 15 -38.82 30.71 -20.82
C PHE A 15 -39.27 29.83 -19.65
N TRP A 16 -40.17 30.34 -18.80
CA TRP A 16 -40.72 29.59 -17.66
C TRP A 16 -41.69 28.46 -18.05
N ARG A 17 -42.39 28.57 -19.19
CA ARG A 17 -43.38 27.57 -19.63
C ARG A 17 -42.81 26.48 -20.54
N GLN A 18 -41.64 26.69 -21.11
CA GLN A 18 -40.97 25.73 -22.01
C GLN A 18 -40.07 24.73 -21.30
N GLY A 19 -39.94 24.81 -19.97
CA GLY A 19 -39.17 23.85 -19.17
C GLY A 19 -37.67 24.04 -19.26
N GLU A 20 -37.19 25.08 -19.94
CA GLU A 20 -35.76 25.43 -20.02
C GLU A 20 -35.10 25.53 -18.64
N PRO A 21 -35.71 26.15 -17.60
CA PRO A 21 -35.12 26.16 -16.25
C PRO A 21 -34.84 24.76 -15.67
N PHE A 22 -35.70 23.77 -15.98
CA PHE A 22 -35.51 22.40 -15.50
C PHE A 22 -34.35 21.70 -16.22
N VAL A 23 -34.10 22.02 -17.50
CA VAL A 23 -32.93 21.50 -18.24
C VAL A 23 -31.63 22.04 -17.67
N TRP A 24 -31.58 23.33 -17.33
CA TRP A 24 -30.42 23.92 -16.65
C TRP A 24 -30.24 23.35 -15.25
N ALA A 25 -31.34 23.12 -14.52
CA ALA A 25 -31.29 22.51 -13.19
C ALA A 25 -30.74 21.07 -13.23
N THR A 26 -31.16 20.24 -14.19
CA THR A 26 -30.63 18.87 -14.32
C THR A 26 -29.19 18.84 -14.81
N GLY A 27 -28.80 19.76 -15.72
CA GLY A 27 -27.41 19.94 -16.13
C GLY A 27 -26.49 20.36 -14.97
N LEU A 28 -26.96 21.30 -14.14
CA LEU A 28 -26.25 21.73 -12.93
C LEU A 28 -26.17 20.57 -11.92
N ALA A 29 -27.29 19.88 -11.67
CA ALA A 29 -27.33 18.74 -10.76
C ALA A 29 -26.36 17.63 -11.20
N LEU A 30 -26.34 17.29 -12.49
CA LEU A 30 -25.40 16.30 -13.03
C LEU A 30 -23.95 16.75 -12.86
N SER A 31 -23.64 18.00 -13.19
CA SER A 31 -22.29 18.57 -13.04
C SER A 31 -21.84 18.55 -11.58
N LEU A 32 -22.74 18.88 -10.65
CA LEU A 32 -22.47 18.85 -9.21
C LEU A 32 -22.22 17.42 -8.71
N ILE A 33 -23.02 16.45 -9.15
CA ILE A 33 -22.83 15.04 -8.78
C ILE A 33 -21.48 14.52 -9.30
N LEU A 34 -21.11 14.85 -10.54
CA LEU A 34 -19.82 14.46 -11.10
C LEU A 34 -18.66 15.12 -10.33
N PHE A 35 -18.80 16.40 -10.00
CA PHE A 35 -17.81 17.11 -9.18
C PHE A 35 -17.63 16.47 -7.80
N LEU A 36 -18.74 16.19 -7.09
CA LEU A 36 -18.70 15.51 -5.79
C LEU A 36 -18.12 14.10 -5.89
N THR A 37 -18.41 13.38 -6.98
CA THR A 37 -17.83 12.05 -7.25
C THR A 37 -16.31 12.13 -7.39
N LEU A 38 -15.81 13.09 -8.18
CA LEU A 38 -14.38 13.31 -8.36
C LEU A 38 -13.70 13.74 -7.06
N LEU A 39 -14.36 14.60 -6.27
CA LEU A 39 -13.88 15.02 -4.96
C LEU A 39 -13.77 13.82 -4.01
N LEU A 40 -14.75 12.93 -4.00
CA LEU A 40 -14.71 11.71 -3.20
C LEU A 40 -13.55 10.81 -3.63
N ILE A 41 -13.38 10.55 -4.93
CA ILE A 41 -12.27 9.74 -5.46
C ILE A 41 -10.93 10.36 -5.07
N TYR A 42 -10.80 11.69 -5.17
CA TYR A 42 -9.61 12.41 -4.76
C TYR A 42 -9.30 12.18 -3.27
N VAL A 43 -10.28 12.37 -2.38
CA VAL A 43 -10.10 12.17 -0.93
C VAL A 43 -9.69 10.73 -0.63
N VAL A 44 -10.37 9.74 -1.22
CA VAL A 44 -10.07 8.32 -1.00
C VAL A 44 -8.67 8.00 -1.50
N THR A 45 -8.28 8.46 -2.69
CA THR A 45 -6.97 8.15 -3.27
C THR A 45 -5.84 8.83 -2.50
N ALA A 46 -6.00 10.12 -2.18
CA ALA A 46 -5.01 10.89 -1.43
C ALA A 46 -4.75 10.30 -0.04
N ASN A 47 -5.79 9.82 0.65
CA ASN A 47 -5.65 9.21 1.97
C ASN A 47 -5.26 7.72 1.91
N GLY A 48 -5.68 6.99 0.87
CA GLY A 48 -5.49 5.54 0.76
C GLY A 48 -4.14 5.12 0.19
N ILE A 49 -3.58 5.87 -0.76
CA ILE A 49 -2.39 5.43 -1.52
C ILE A 49 -1.16 5.19 -0.63
N SER A 50 -1.03 5.94 0.45
CA SER A 50 0.07 5.81 1.42
C SER A 50 -0.03 4.53 2.28
N VAL A 51 -1.24 4.00 2.47
CA VAL A 51 -1.48 2.78 3.27
C VAL A 51 -1.01 1.53 2.52
N PHE A 52 -1.16 1.52 1.20
CA PHE A 52 -0.76 0.38 0.36
C PHE A 52 0.72 0.37 0.00
N TRP A 53 1.47 1.42 0.32
CA TRP A 53 2.89 1.47 -0.01
C TRP A 53 3.73 0.73 1.03
N PRO A 54 4.60 -0.21 0.62
CA PRO A 54 5.45 -0.94 1.55
C PRO A 54 6.34 0.04 2.31
N LYS A 55 6.36 -0.08 3.64
CA LYS A 55 7.22 0.71 4.49
C LYS A 55 8.65 0.19 4.37
N PRO A 56 9.67 1.07 4.38
CA PRO A 56 11.05 0.62 4.37
C PRO A 56 11.36 -0.13 5.68
N VAL A 57 12.07 -1.24 5.56
CA VAL A 57 12.52 -2.01 6.71
C VAL A 57 13.81 -1.40 7.25
N ALA A 58 13.83 -1.14 8.55
CA ALA A 58 14.98 -0.57 9.23
C ALA A 58 15.85 -1.69 9.85
N LEU A 59 17.16 -1.49 9.80
CA LEU A 59 18.14 -2.23 10.57
C LEU A 59 18.67 -1.31 11.68
N ALA A 60 18.21 -1.54 12.91
CA ALA A 60 18.63 -0.83 14.10
C ALA A 60 19.73 -1.60 14.83
N THR A 61 20.83 -0.94 15.16
CA THR A 61 21.87 -1.48 16.06
C THR A 61 21.73 -0.80 17.41
N LEU A 62 21.49 -1.60 18.45
CA LEU A 62 21.31 -1.12 19.82
C LEU A 62 22.65 -0.96 20.54
N SER A 63 22.63 -0.23 21.65
CA SER A 63 23.79 0.01 22.53
C SER A 63 24.36 -1.25 23.17
N ASP A 64 23.56 -2.30 23.30
CA ASP A 64 23.96 -3.63 23.77
C ASP A 64 24.62 -4.50 22.66
N GLY A 65 24.72 -3.98 21.43
CA GLY A 65 25.24 -4.70 20.27
C GLY A 65 24.22 -5.56 19.54
N GLN A 66 22.98 -5.68 20.04
CA GLN A 66 21.92 -6.39 19.34
C GLN A 66 21.54 -5.65 18.06
N ARG A 67 21.26 -6.43 17.00
CA ARG A 67 20.70 -5.92 15.75
C ARG A 67 19.24 -6.31 15.67
N LEU A 68 18.41 -5.34 15.35
CA LEU A 68 16.98 -5.50 15.19
C LEU A 68 16.59 -5.09 13.78
N ILE A 69 15.86 -5.97 13.09
CA ILE A 69 15.33 -5.73 11.76
C ILE A 69 13.81 -5.65 11.87
N GLY A 70 13.22 -4.57 11.38
CA GLY A 70 11.78 -4.40 11.41
C GLY A 70 11.31 -3.07 10.84
N GLU A 71 10.01 -2.97 10.64
CA GLU A 71 9.36 -1.74 10.18
C GLU A 71 9.09 -0.82 11.38
N ILE A 72 9.38 0.48 11.25
CA ILE A 72 9.01 1.46 12.29
C ILE A 72 7.53 1.80 12.08
N VAL A 73 6.69 1.39 13.03
CA VAL A 73 5.23 1.57 12.94
C VAL A 73 4.77 2.81 13.70
N GLN A 74 5.42 3.13 14.80
CA GLN A 74 5.03 4.24 15.67
C GLN A 74 6.25 4.90 16.31
N GLU A 75 6.19 6.22 16.47
CA GLU A 75 7.10 7.02 17.28
C GLU A 75 6.28 7.72 18.35
N GLU A 76 6.70 7.60 19.61
CA GLU A 76 5.99 8.20 20.74
C GLU A 76 6.98 8.86 21.71
N THR A 77 6.63 10.06 22.19
CA THR A 77 7.36 10.72 23.27
C THR A 77 6.93 10.14 24.61
N ILE A 78 7.88 9.72 25.43
CA ILE A 78 7.60 9.10 26.73
C ILE A 78 7.04 10.19 27.67
N PRO A 79 5.83 10.02 28.24
CA PRO A 79 5.23 11.01 29.12
C PRO A 79 6.14 11.38 30.29
N GLY A 80 6.36 12.68 30.51
CA GLY A 80 7.21 13.18 31.60
C GLY A 80 8.70 13.20 31.30
N THR A 81 9.14 12.84 30.09
CA THR A 81 10.53 13.00 29.62
C THR A 81 10.55 13.61 28.22
N GLU A 82 11.69 14.15 27.79
CA GLU A 82 11.89 14.55 26.38
C GLU A 82 12.33 13.36 25.49
N ASN A 83 12.45 12.15 26.07
CA ASN A 83 12.90 10.97 25.37
C ASN A 83 11.80 10.38 24.48
N LYS A 84 12.21 9.82 23.35
CA LYS A 84 11.32 9.17 22.40
C LYS A 84 11.52 7.65 22.42
N ARG A 85 10.46 6.92 22.07
CA ARG A 85 10.50 5.48 21.81
C ARG A 85 9.93 5.18 20.44
N LEU A 86 10.56 4.26 19.75
CA LEU A 86 10.14 3.74 18.46
C LEU A 86 9.56 2.34 18.65
N GLN A 87 8.39 2.09 18.06
CA GLN A 87 7.82 0.76 17.97
C GLN A 87 8.25 0.12 16.65
N PHE A 88 9.02 -0.96 16.74
CA PHE A 88 9.36 -1.78 15.61
C PHE A 88 8.38 -2.94 15.51
N LYS A 89 7.80 -3.13 14.33
CA LYS A 89 7.17 -4.40 13.94
C LYS A 89 8.28 -5.33 13.50
N ILE A 90 8.71 -6.15 14.45
CA ILE A 90 9.72 -7.18 14.24
C ILE A 90 9.06 -8.41 13.63
N GLY A 91 9.81 -9.09 12.76
CA GLY A 91 9.38 -10.34 12.17
C GLY A 91 9.94 -11.52 12.94
N ASN A 92 9.89 -12.69 12.31
CA ASN A 92 10.60 -13.89 12.79
C ASN A 92 10.12 -14.27 14.20
N ARG A 93 8.81 -14.31 14.42
CA ARG A 93 8.18 -14.63 15.72
C ARG A 93 8.62 -16.00 16.25
N ASP A 94 9.06 -16.91 15.40
CA ASP A 94 9.70 -18.18 15.77
C ASP A 94 11.03 -18.00 16.54
N LEU A 95 11.78 -16.93 16.27
CA LEU A 95 13.03 -16.62 16.97
C LEU A 95 12.80 -15.77 18.22
N TYR A 96 11.90 -14.79 18.13
CA TYR A 96 11.76 -13.74 19.15
C TYR A 96 10.48 -13.84 19.99
N GLY A 97 9.49 -14.64 19.57
CA GLY A 97 8.22 -14.82 20.27
C GLY A 97 7.28 -13.60 20.25
N LEU A 98 7.68 -12.50 19.62
CA LEU A 98 6.99 -11.21 19.65
C LEU A 98 6.97 -10.59 18.24
N ASP A 99 5.88 -9.91 17.89
CA ASP A 99 5.72 -9.21 16.61
C ASP A 99 6.02 -7.71 16.71
N PHE A 100 6.06 -7.16 17.93
CA PHE A 100 6.31 -5.75 18.18
C PHE A 100 7.27 -5.56 19.35
N LYS A 101 8.27 -4.69 19.17
CA LYS A 101 9.22 -4.31 20.23
C LYS A 101 9.37 -2.80 20.28
N TRP A 102 9.15 -2.23 21.46
CA TRP A 102 9.47 -0.85 21.75
C TRP A 102 10.97 -0.73 22.06
N VAL A 103 11.63 0.24 21.44
CA VAL A 103 13.03 0.57 21.68
C VAL A 103 13.12 2.07 21.89
N GLU A 104 13.75 2.49 22.99
CA GLU A 104 14.03 3.91 23.23
C GLU A 104 15.01 4.43 22.18
N SER A 105 14.74 5.62 21.63
CA SER A 105 15.58 6.21 20.59
C SER A 105 17.02 6.43 21.07
N ALA A 106 17.20 6.70 22.37
CA ALA A 106 18.51 6.86 23.01
C ALA A 106 19.35 5.57 23.01
N ASN A 107 18.72 4.40 22.92
CA ASN A 107 19.41 3.11 22.88
C ASN A 107 19.82 2.69 21.46
N ILE A 108 19.39 3.43 20.42
CA ILE A 108 19.71 3.13 19.03
C ILE A 108 21.00 3.85 18.65
N VAL A 109 22.07 3.08 18.45
CA VAL A 109 23.39 3.60 18.06
C VAL A 109 23.44 3.88 16.55
N SER A 110 22.77 3.04 15.75
CA SER A 110 22.71 3.19 14.30
C SER A 110 21.36 2.74 13.77
N LEU A 111 20.82 3.50 12.81
CA LEU A 111 19.60 3.18 12.09
C LEU A 111 19.88 3.26 10.59
N ALA A 112 19.83 2.12 9.91
CA ALA A 112 20.04 2.01 8.47
C ALA A 112 18.80 1.48 7.76
N PHE A 113 18.66 1.79 6.47
CA PHE A 113 17.62 1.23 5.59
C PHE A 113 18.26 0.52 4.38
N PRO A 114 18.87 -0.66 4.58
CA PRO A 114 19.51 -1.42 3.50
C PRO A 114 18.47 -1.87 2.48
N LYS A 115 18.79 -1.75 1.18
CA LYS A 115 17.90 -2.17 0.09
C LYS A 115 17.90 -3.68 -0.14
N GLU A 116 18.87 -4.37 0.46
CA GLU A 116 19.11 -5.80 0.34
C GLU A 116 18.26 -6.63 1.31
N ILE A 117 17.56 -5.97 2.25
CA ILE A 117 16.62 -6.64 3.15
C ILE A 117 15.44 -7.14 2.33
N GLN A 118 15.15 -8.43 2.48
CA GLN A 118 14.00 -9.07 1.89
C GLN A 118 12.91 -9.27 2.93
N VAL A 119 11.67 -9.08 2.50
CA VAL A 119 10.46 -9.36 3.28
C VAL A 119 9.78 -10.57 2.67
N LEU A 120 9.63 -11.64 3.46
CA LEU A 120 8.89 -12.83 3.06
C LEU A 120 7.66 -12.98 3.94
N GLU A 121 6.48 -12.96 3.34
CA GLU A 121 5.24 -13.24 4.06
C GLU A 121 5.06 -14.76 4.20
N ARG A 122 4.88 -15.23 5.43
CA ARG A 122 4.64 -16.65 5.74
C ARG A 122 3.18 -16.85 6.12
N GLN A 123 2.64 -18.04 5.79
CA GLN A 123 1.28 -18.42 6.16
C GLN A 123 1.04 -18.45 7.67
N GLU A 124 2.09 -18.76 8.43
CA GLU A 124 2.10 -18.73 9.89
C GLU A 124 3.17 -17.75 10.35
N TYR A 125 2.93 -17.05 11.47
CA TYR A 125 3.89 -16.15 12.12
C TYR A 125 4.24 -14.87 11.32
N GLY A 126 3.53 -14.59 10.21
CA GLY A 126 3.56 -13.31 9.51
C GLY A 126 4.86 -13.04 8.74
N ASN A 127 5.36 -11.81 8.83
CA ASN A 127 6.51 -11.35 8.05
C ASN A 127 7.82 -11.94 8.58
N PHE A 128 8.67 -12.38 7.66
CA PHE A 128 10.06 -12.71 7.90
C PHE A 128 10.95 -11.63 7.28
N TYR A 129 11.88 -11.10 8.06
CA TYR A 129 12.86 -10.12 7.61
C TYR A 129 14.27 -10.70 7.68
N GLY A 130 15.04 -10.49 6.62
CA GLY A 130 16.44 -10.92 6.60
C GLY A 130 17.13 -10.62 5.28
N PHE A 131 18.39 -11.06 5.19
CA PHE A 131 19.16 -11.03 3.95
C PHE A 131 19.08 -12.40 3.30
N LEU A 132 18.78 -12.43 2.01
CA LEU A 132 18.88 -13.67 1.26
C LEU A 132 20.35 -14.00 1.00
N HIS A 133 20.76 -15.19 1.43
CA HIS A 133 22.08 -15.71 1.14
C HIS A 133 22.06 -16.74 0.00
N GLU A 134 21.18 -17.74 0.12
CA GLU A 134 21.05 -18.84 -0.83
C GLU A 134 19.61 -19.36 -0.83
N LEU A 135 19.17 -19.91 -1.95
CA LEU A 135 17.86 -20.55 -2.09
C LEU A 135 18.06 -21.96 -2.68
N GLU A 136 17.67 -22.97 -1.93
CA GLU A 136 17.64 -24.37 -2.39
C GLU A 136 16.20 -24.79 -2.64
N VAL A 137 15.91 -25.33 -3.82
CA VAL A 137 14.60 -25.91 -4.13
C VAL A 137 14.76 -27.38 -4.43
N LYS A 138 14.09 -28.22 -3.64
CA LYS A 138 14.13 -29.67 -3.82
C LYS A 138 13.71 -30.02 -5.25
N SER A 139 14.55 -30.74 -5.99
CA SER A 139 14.38 -31.15 -7.40
C SER A 139 14.57 -30.08 -8.48
N ILE A 140 15.10 -28.89 -8.13
CA ILE A 140 15.60 -27.89 -9.09
C ILE A 140 17.03 -27.58 -8.68
N ALA A 141 18.00 -27.75 -9.59
CA ALA A 141 19.39 -27.42 -9.27
C ALA A 141 19.46 -25.92 -8.88
N PRO A 142 19.97 -25.54 -7.70
CA PRO A 142 20.00 -24.15 -7.29
C PRO A 142 20.85 -23.35 -8.29
N PRO A 143 20.35 -22.22 -8.83
CA PRO A 143 21.17 -21.33 -9.62
C PRO A 143 22.29 -20.76 -8.73
N ALA A 144 23.48 -20.58 -9.29
CA ALA A 144 24.66 -20.14 -8.55
C ALA A 144 24.32 -18.93 -7.65
N SER A 145 24.74 -19.01 -6.38
CA SER A 145 24.48 -17.99 -5.36
C SER A 145 24.75 -16.57 -5.88
N GLY A 146 23.80 -15.67 -5.64
CA GLY A 146 23.83 -14.30 -6.15
C GLY A 146 22.46 -13.61 -6.08
N SER A 147 22.43 -12.28 -6.22
CA SER A 147 21.22 -11.44 -6.12
C SER A 147 20.07 -11.86 -7.06
N ASN A 148 20.39 -12.56 -8.15
CA ASN A 148 19.43 -12.98 -9.18
C ASN A 148 18.94 -14.42 -9.00
N SER A 149 19.45 -15.15 -8.00
CA SER A 149 19.10 -16.55 -7.75
C SER A 149 17.60 -16.76 -7.48
N LEU A 150 16.95 -15.84 -6.76
CA LEU A 150 15.49 -15.91 -6.53
C LEU A 150 14.69 -15.79 -7.81
N VAL A 151 15.00 -14.80 -8.64
CA VAL A 151 14.23 -14.52 -9.87
C VAL A 151 14.33 -15.70 -10.82
N LEU A 152 15.52 -16.28 -10.96
CA LEU A 152 15.74 -17.46 -11.80
C LEU A 152 15.02 -18.70 -11.26
N THR A 153 15.01 -18.88 -9.94
CA THR A 153 14.34 -20.02 -9.31
C THR A 153 12.82 -19.90 -9.39
N ILE A 154 12.28 -18.69 -9.22
CA ILE A 154 10.84 -18.41 -9.40
C ILE A 154 10.42 -18.67 -10.85
N ALA A 155 11.24 -18.24 -11.82
CA ALA A 155 10.96 -18.50 -13.24
C ALA A 155 10.93 -20.00 -13.56
N ALA A 156 11.90 -20.76 -13.04
CA ALA A 156 11.94 -22.21 -13.21
C ALA A 156 10.75 -22.94 -12.56
N LEU A 157 10.27 -22.44 -11.41
CA LEU A 157 9.08 -22.97 -10.74
C LEU A 157 7.79 -22.69 -11.51
N ASP A 158 7.66 -21.50 -12.10
CA ASP A 158 6.47 -21.12 -12.86
C ASP A 158 6.33 -21.94 -14.15
N GLU A 159 7.45 -22.17 -14.85
CA GLU A 159 7.50 -23.02 -16.04
C GLU A 159 7.03 -24.44 -15.72
N ARG A 160 7.53 -25.04 -14.63
CA ARG A 160 7.13 -26.37 -14.18
C ARG A 160 5.65 -26.44 -13.77
N LYS A 161 5.12 -25.39 -13.13
CA LYS A 161 3.69 -25.31 -12.78
C LYS A 161 2.81 -25.33 -14.03
N ASN A 162 3.22 -24.62 -15.08
CA ASN A 162 2.51 -24.60 -16.36
C ASN A 162 2.53 -25.96 -17.05
N GLU A 163 3.67 -26.66 -17.06
CA GLU A 163 3.77 -28.03 -17.58
C GLU A 163 2.84 -29.01 -16.87
N MET A 164 2.83 -28.98 -15.53
CA MET A 164 1.95 -29.81 -14.72
C MET A 164 0.47 -29.52 -14.98
N HIS A 165 0.10 -28.26 -15.18
CA HIS A 165 -1.26 -27.86 -15.53
C HIS A 165 -1.68 -28.40 -16.91
N LEU A 166 -0.78 -28.33 -17.90
CA LEU A 166 -1.02 -28.87 -19.25
C LEU A 166 -1.14 -30.41 -19.25
N LEU A 167 -0.31 -31.09 -18.45
CA LEU A 167 -0.40 -32.54 -18.25
C LEU A 167 -1.73 -32.92 -17.59
N GLY A 168 -2.17 -32.20 -16.56
CA GLY A 168 -3.47 -32.40 -15.93
C GLY A 168 -4.64 -32.26 -16.92
N LYS A 169 -4.58 -31.25 -17.81
CA LYS A 169 -5.60 -31.04 -18.85
C LYS A 169 -5.61 -32.16 -19.91
N LYS A 170 -4.44 -32.74 -20.23
CA LYS A 170 -4.34 -33.89 -21.15
C LYS A 170 -4.84 -35.20 -20.55
N ILE A 171 -4.74 -35.37 -19.23
CA ILE A 171 -5.21 -36.57 -18.54
C ILE A 171 -6.74 -36.52 -18.31
N ALA A 172 -7.31 -35.32 -18.21
CA ALA A 172 -8.75 -35.11 -17.98
C ALA A 172 -9.61 -35.18 -19.25
N ASN A 173 -9.01 -35.34 -20.43
CA ASN A 173 -9.67 -35.41 -21.75
C ASN A 173 -9.38 -36.77 -22.38
#